data_AF-A0A9Q0ZE38-F1
#
_entry.id   AF-A0A9Q0ZE38-F1
#
_cell.length_a   1.000
_cell.length_b   1.000
_cell.length_c   1.000
_cell.angle_alpha   90.00
_cell.angle_beta   90.00
_cell.angle_gamma   90.00
#
_symmetry.space_group_name_H-M   'P 1'
#
loop_
_entity.id
_entity.type
_entity.pdbx_description
1 polymer ?
#
loop_
_entity_poly.entity_id
_entity_poly.type
_entity_poly.pdbx_seq_one_letter_code
_entity_poly.pdbx_strand_id
1 'polypeptide(L)'
;MNFLYTLAATLLLSLLSLSSSSDISQLFETWCKEHGKTYTSQEEKSYRLKAFEDNCDFVKKHNEGNSSYTLSLNAFADLTHQEFKSSRLGLSAAPLNLDQRNLKVTGVFGDIPASIDWRKKGAVTNVKDQGSCGACWSFSATGAIEAINKIATGSLVSLSEQELVECDRSFNSGCEGGLMDYAFKFVINNNGIDTEEDYPYRAQDGTCKKEKLKRHAVTIDKYVDVPPNNEKQLLQAVAAQPVSVGICGSERAFQMYSKGMGQKMEWITGL
;
A
#
# COMPACT_ATOMS: atom_id res chain seq x y z
N MET A 1 29.11 -25.51 -46.84
CA MET A 1 28.91 -24.08 -46.50
C MET A 1 27.87 -23.87 -45.39
N ASN A 2 26.76 -24.62 -45.32
CA ASN A 2 25.72 -24.42 -44.28
C ASN A 2 26.10 -24.77 -42.83
N PHE A 3 27.04 -25.69 -42.59
CA PHE A 3 27.42 -26.11 -41.22
C PHE A 3 28.22 -25.05 -40.43
N LEU A 4 28.99 -24.21 -41.13
CA LEU A 4 29.75 -23.12 -40.49
C LEU A 4 28.83 -21.95 -40.07
N TYR A 5 27.77 -21.69 -40.84
CA TYR A 5 26.79 -20.64 -40.51
C TYR A 5 25.91 -21.00 -39.29
N THR A 6 25.52 -22.27 -39.14
CA THR A 6 24.75 -22.72 -37.96
C THR A 6 25.58 -22.72 -36.68
N LEU A 7 26.86 -23.11 -36.73
CA LEU A 7 27.79 -23.01 -35.61
C LEU A 7 28.08 -21.54 -35.22
N ALA A 8 28.27 -20.65 -36.20
CA ALA A 8 28.48 -19.24 -35.93
C ALA A 8 27.24 -18.57 -35.31
N ALA A 9 26.03 -18.89 -35.79
CA ALA A 9 24.79 -18.34 -35.24
C ALA A 9 24.54 -18.80 -33.80
N THR A 10 24.73 -20.08 -33.49
CA THR A 10 24.55 -20.62 -32.13
C THR A 10 25.56 -20.06 -31.14
N LEU A 11 26.82 -19.86 -31.56
CA LEU A 11 27.85 -19.20 -30.75
C LEU A 11 27.53 -17.71 -30.51
N LEU A 12 27.00 -17.00 -31.50
CA LEU A 12 26.62 -15.59 -31.35
C LEU A 12 25.44 -15.44 -30.38
N LEU A 13 24.43 -16.31 -30.49
CA LEU A 13 23.28 -16.37 -29.59
C LEU A 13 23.69 -16.69 -28.15
N SER A 14 24.65 -17.60 -27.95
CA SER A 14 25.16 -17.92 -26.60
C SER A 14 26.03 -16.81 -26.01
N LEU A 15 26.83 -16.11 -26.82
CA LEU A 15 27.61 -14.95 -26.35
C LEU A 15 26.71 -13.76 -25.98
N LEU A 16 25.68 -13.49 -26.78
CA LEU A 16 24.69 -12.44 -26.48
C LEU A 16 23.89 -12.74 -25.21
N SER A 17 23.47 -13.99 -25.00
CA SER A 17 22.78 -14.38 -23.77
C SER A 17 23.68 -14.31 -22.54
N LEU A 18 24.97 -14.66 -22.66
CA LEU A 18 25.93 -14.57 -21.57
C LEU A 18 26.22 -13.10 -21.18
N SER A 19 26.36 -12.21 -22.17
CA SER A 19 26.54 -10.76 -21.94
C SER A 19 25.31 -10.15 -21.26
N SER A 20 24.10 -10.46 -21.76
CA SER A 20 22.86 -9.98 -21.16
C SER A 20 22.68 -10.48 -19.71
N SER A 21 23.04 -11.74 -19.45
CA SER A 21 22.98 -12.33 -18.11
C SER A 21 23.98 -11.68 -17.14
N SER A 22 25.20 -11.35 -17.62
CA SER A 22 26.18 -10.63 -16.80
C SER A 22 25.74 -9.20 -16.48
N ASP A 23 25.08 -8.52 -17.41
CA ASP A 23 24.59 -7.14 -17.21
C ASP A 23 23.45 -7.10 -16.19
N ILE A 24 22.49 -8.02 -16.27
CA ILE A 24 21.39 -8.12 -15.29
C ILE A 24 21.91 -8.48 -13.90
N SER A 25 22.89 -9.36 -13.80
CA SER A 25 23.51 -9.72 -12.52
C SER A 25 24.17 -8.51 -11.85
N GLN A 26 24.91 -7.69 -12.60
CA GLN A 26 25.51 -6.45 -12.08
C GLN A 26 24.47 -5.41 -11.68
N LEU A 27 23.40 -5.26 -12.48
CA LEU A 27 22.28 -4.38 -12.16
C LEU A 27 21.60 -4.81 -10.85
N PHE A 28 21.38 -6.11 -10.65
CA PHE A 28 20.80 -6.65 -9.42
C PHE A 28 21.67 -6.38 -8.19
N GLU A 29 22.99 -6.55 -8.28
CA GLU A 29 23.91 -6.24 -7.18
C GLU A 29 23.90 -4.75 -6.82
N THR A 30 23.80 -3.88 -7.83
CA THR A 30 23.70 -2.42 -7.64
C THR A 30 22.37 -2.08 -6.95
N TRP A 31 21.27 -2.61 -7.48
CA TRP A 31 19.95 -2.43 -6.90
C TRP A 31 19.86 -2.95 -5.46
N CYS A 32 20.49 -4.08 -5.14
CA CYS A 32 20.55 -4.62 -3.78
C CYS A 32 21.24 -3.65 -2.82
N LYS A 33 22.34 -3.01 -3.24
CA LYS A 33 23.04 -2.02 -2.42
C LYS A 33 22.19 -0.76 -2.20
N GLU A 34 21.53 -0.26 -3.25
CA GLU A 34 20.67 0.92 -3.17
C GLU A 34 19.46 0.70 -2.25
N HIS A 35 18.89 -0.51 -2.24
CA HIS A 35 17.71 -0.86 -1.45
C HIS A 35 18.04 -1.59 -0.14
N GLY A 36 19.32 -1.71 0.23
CA GLY A 36 19.76 -2.37 1.46
C GLY A 36 19.37 -3.85 1.55
N LYS A 37 19.27 -4.55 0.41
CA LYS A 37 18.83 -5.94 0.35
C LYS A 37 19.97 -6.91 0.66
N THR A 38 19.68 -7.85 1.54
CA THR A 38 20.56 -8.95 1.93
C THR A 38 19.76 -10.25 1.93
N TYR A 39 20.38 -11.35 1.52
CA TYR A 39 19.73 -12.66 1.43
C TYR A 39 20.49 -13.68 2.27
N THR A 40 19.74 -14.62 2.85
CA THR A 40 20.26 -15.57 3.85
C THR A 40 21.06 -16.71 3.21
N SER A 41 20.78 -17.03 1.95
CA SER A 41 21.48 -18.08 1.20
C SER A 41 21.70 -17.70 -0.26
N GLN A 42 22.62 -18.42 -0.91
CA GLN A 42 22.88 -18.25 -2.34
C GLN A 42 21.69 -18.71 -3.18
N GLU A 43 20.95 -19.72 -2.70
CA GLU A 43 19.73 -20.20 -3.32
C GLU A 43 18.65 -19.11 -3.31
N GLU A 44 18.45 -18.44 -2.17
CA GLU A 44 17.52 -17.31 -2.05
C GLU A 44 17.95 -16.17 -2.97
N LYS A 45 19.23 -15.78 -2.95
CA LYS A 45 19.75 -14.73 -3.84
C LYS A 45 19.53 -15.07 -5.31
N SER A 46 19.73 -16.32 -5.70
CA SER A 46 19.52 -16.78 -7.08
C SER A 46 18.03 -16.79 -7.46
N TYR A 47 17.13 -17.12 -6.53
CA TYR A 47 15.68 -17.02 -6.72
C TYR A 47 15.24 -15.56 -6.89
N ARG A 48 15.76 -14.65 -6.06
CA ARG A 48 15.50 -13.21 -6.09
C ARG A 48 16.00 -12.55 -7.38
N LEU A 49 17.17 -12.96 -7.86
CA LEU A 49 17.70 -12.53 -9.16
C LEU A 49 16.77 -12.91 -10.32
N LYS A 50 16.18 -14.12 -10.31
CA LYS A 50 15.22 -14.53 -11.35
C LYS A 50 13.95 -13.68 -11.34
N ALA A 51 13.42 -13.39 -10.15
CA ALA A 51 12.27 -12.50 -10.01
C ALA A 51 12.61 -11.07 -10.50
N PHE A 52 13.81 -10.60 -10.18
CA PHE A 52 14.32 -9.30 -10.61
C PHE A 52 14.48 -9.21 -12.14
N GLU A 53 15.03 -10.24 -12.79
CA GLU A 53 15.15 -10.33 -14.24
C GLU A 53 13.77 -10.24 -14.93
N ASP A 54 12.81 -11.04 -14.47
CA ASP A 54 11.43 -11.02 -14.99
C ASP A 54 10.75 -9.64 -14.79
N ASN A 55 10.99 -8.98 -13.66
CA ASN A 55 10.50 -7.62 -13.42
C ASN A 55 11.21 -6.57 -14.29
N CYS A 56 12.49 -6.74 -14.58
CA CYS A 56 13.23 -5.86 -15.49
C CYS A 56 12.65 -5.91 -16.90
N ASP A 57 12.36 -7.10 -17.42
CA ASP A 57 11.72 -7.27 -18.72
C ASP A 57 10.33 -6.64 -18.77
N PHE A 58 9.54 -6.82 -17.70
CA PHE A 58 8.21 -6.21 -17.58
C PHE A 58 8.28 -4.67 -17.58
N VAL A 59 9.17 -4.08 -16.78
CA VAL A 59 9.38 -2.63 -16.69
C VAL A 59 9.84 -2.06 -18.04
N LYS A 60 10.82 -2.70 -18.67
CA LYS A 60 11.35 -2.28 -19.98
C LYS A 60 10.25 -2.27 -21.04
N LYS A 61 9.53 -3.38 -21.17
CA LYS A 61 8.44 -3.52 -22.14
C LYS A 61 7.33 -2.50 -21.95
N HIS A 62 6.95 -2.20 -20.70
CA HIS A 62 5.95 -1.17 -20.41
C HIS A 62 6.44 0.23 -20.80
N ASN A 63 7.67 0.57 -20.43
CA ASN A 63 8.23 1.90 -20.64
C ASN A 63 8.60 2.19 -22.11
N GLU A 64 8.70 1.17 -22.97
CA GLU A 64 8.81 1.32 -24.43
C GLU A 64 7.47 1.78 -25.06
N GLY A 65 6.36 1.61 -24.36
CA GLY A 65 5.02 2.04 -24.81
C GLY A 65 4.71 3.51 -24.52
N ASN A 66 3.63 4.01 -25.12
CA ASN A 66 3.10 5.35 -24.83
C ASN A 66 2.12 5.28 -23.64
N SER A 67 2.66 5.24 -22.42
CA SER A 67 1.88 5.23 -21.18
C SER A 67 1.92 6.59 -20.47
N SER A 68 0.82 6.94 -19.80
CA SER A 68 0.70 8.12 -18.92
C SER A 68 1.46 7.98 -17.58
N TYR A 69 2.03 6.81 -17.32
CA TYR A 69 2.84 6.49 -16.15
C TYR A 69 4.00 5.56 -16.51
N THR A 70 5.08 5.67 -15.73
CA THR A 70 6.30 4.87 -15.89
C THR A 70 6.48 3.91 -14.74
N LEU A 71 7.06 2.75 -15.04
CA LEU A 71 7.46 1.75 -14.06
C LEU A 71 8.96 1.86 -13.76
N SER A 72 9.38 1.34 -12.60
CA SER A 72 10.79 1.27 -12.21
C SER A 72 11.07 0.01 -11.39
N LEU A 73 12.34 -0.40 -11.34
CA LEU A 73 12.84 -1.42 -10.40
C LEU A 73 12.88 -0.84 -8.98
N ASN A 74 11.70 -0.70 -8.36
CA ASN A 74 11.53 -0.17 -7.02
C ASN A 74 11.87 -1.22 -5.93
N ALA A 75 11.55 -0.96 -4.67
CA ALA A 75 11.84 -1.84 -3.53
C ALA A 75 11.24 -3.26 -3.62
N PHE A 76 10.30 -3.49 -4.54
CA PHE A 76 9.64 -4.78 -4.77
C PHE A 76 10.17 -5.53 -6.00
N ALA A 77 11.23 -5.04 -6.64
CA ALA A 77 11.78 -5.64 -7.86
C ALA A 77 12.27 -7.09 -7.67
N ASP A 78 12.63 -7.50 -6.46
CA ASP A 78 13.04 -8.87 -6.14
C ASP A 78 11.89 -9.81 -5.75
N LEU A 79 10.65 -9.33 -5.76
CA LEU A 79 9.47 -10.14 -5.49
C LEU A 79 8.80 -10.58 -6.78
N THR A 80 8.42 -11.86 -6.83
CA THR A 80 7.47 -12.31 -7.85
C THR A 80 6.13 -11.61 -7.64
N HIS A 81 5.34 -11.50 -8.71
CA HIS A 81 4.00 -10.89 -8.61
C HIS A 81 3.10 -11.65 -7.61
N GLN A 82 3.23 -12.97 -7.54
CA GLN A 82 2.49 -13.79 -6.58
C GLN A 82 2.93 -13.51 -5.14
N GLU A 83 4.23 -13.44 -4.85
CA GLU A 83 4.72 -13.08 -3.50
C GLU A 83 4.25 -11.68 -3.09
N PHE A 84 4.29 -10.71 -4.01
CA PHE A 84 3.77 -9.37 -3.76
C PHE A 84 2.29 -9.40 -3.38
N LYS A 85 1.46 -10.11 -4.16
CA LYS A 85 0.03 -10.24 -3.87
C LYS A 85 -0.24 -10.91 -2.53
N SER A 86 0.48 -11.98 -2.21
CA SER A 86 0.25 -12.75 -0.98
C SER A 86 0.71 -12.03 0.29
N SER A 87 1.67 -11.10 0.19
CA SER A 87 2.29 -10.48 1.38
C SER A 87 2.05 -8.98 1.54
N ARG A 88 1.53 -8.29 0.52
CA ARG A 88 1.34 -6.82 0.53
C ARG A 88 -0.11 -6.37 0.44
N LEU A 89 -1.04 -7.29 0.18
CA LEU A 89 -2.47 -7.01 0.15
C LEU A 89 -3.11 -7.39 1.49
N GLY A 90 -4.15 -6.67 1.91
CA GLY A 90 -4.75 -6.89 3.23
C GLY A 90 -6.16 -6.34 3.42
N LEU A 91 -6.82 -5.90 2.35
CA LEU A 91 -8.22 -5.48 2.44
C LEU A 91 -9.11 -6.72 2.35
N SER A 92 -9.89 -7.00 3.40
CA SER A 92 -10.78 -8.16 3.44
C SER A 92 -12.16 -7.82 2.85
N ALA A 93 -12.72 -8.71 2.02
CA ALA A 93 -14.08 -8.57 1.47
C ALA A 93 -15.17 -9.02 2.45
N ALA A 94 -14.99 -8.77 3.76
CA ALA A 94 -16.02 -9.06 4.75
C ALA A 94 -17.31 -8.28 4.39
N PRO A 95 -18.50 -8.86 4.58
CA PRO A 95 -19.74 -8.17 4.26
C PRO A 95 -19.80 -6.88 5.09
N LEU A 96 -19.84 -5.73 4.40
CA LEU A 96 -20.17 -4.47 5.05
C LEU A 96 -21.48 -4.63 5.80
N ASN A 97 -21.53 -4.12 7.04
CA ASN A 97 -22.83 -3.89 7.68
C ASN A 97 -23.49 -2.71 6.97
N LEU A 98 -24.44 -3.01 6.08
CA LEU A 98 -25.12 -2.04 5.21
C LEU A 98 -26.00 -1.03 5.98
N ASP A 99 -26.14 -1.19 7.29
CA ASP A 99 -27.05 -0.41 8.13
C ASP A 99 -26.60 1.03 8.39
N GLN A 100 -25.34 1.39 8.12
CA GLN A 100 -24.84 2.77 8.34
C GLN A 100 -24.81 3.66 7.08
N ARG A 101 -25.24 3.15 5.92
CA ARG A 101 -25.25 3.89 4.63
C ARG A 101 -26.17 5.12 4.58
N ASN A 102 -26.93 5.41 5.63
CA ASN A 102 -27.98 6.44 5.62
C ASN A 102 -27.57 7.80 6.16
N LEU A 103 -26.31 8.00 6.56
CA LEU A 103 -25.81 9.34 6.83
C LEU A 103 -25.31 9.95 5.52
N LYS A 104 -26.19 10.74 4.88
CA LYS A 104 -25.76 11.69 3.85
C LYS A 104 -24.57 12.45 4.41
N VAL A 105 -23.50 12.59 3.61
CA VAL A 105 -22.44 13.58 3.86
C VAL A 105 -23.11 14.96 3.79
N THR A 106 -23.73 15.38 4.88
CA THR A 106 -24.36 16.68 5.01
C THR A 106 -23.26 17.67 5.32
N GLY A 107 -22.71 18.28 4.28
CA GLY A 107 -21.92 19.49 4.41
C GLY A 107 -20.64 19.47 3.63
N VAL A 108 -20.75 19.78 2.33
CA VAL A 108 -19.98 20.89 1.73
C VAL A 108 -20.88 21.50 0.64
N PHE A 109 -21.79 22.39 1.02
CA PHE A 109 -22.43 23.33 0.07
C PHE A 109 -21.53 24.56 -0.08
N GLY A 110 -20.34 24.34 -0.62
CA GLY A 110 -19.34 25.38 -0.87
C GLY A 110 -18.49 24.99 -2.07
N ASP A 111 -17.80 25.98 -2.64
CA ASP A 111 -16.93 25.76 -3.80
C ASP A 111 -15.80 24.78 -3.43
N ILE A 112 -15.82 23.62 -4.08
CA ILE A 112 -14.74 22.63 -3.97
C ILE A 112 -13.50 23.26 -4.60
N PRO A 113 -12.35 23.32 -3.89
CA PRO A 113 -11.14 23.87 -4.47
C PRO A 113 -10.69 23.04 -5.67
N ALA A 114 -10.18 23.72 -6.70
CA ALA A 114 -9.67 23.04 -7.91
C ALA A 114 -8.51 22.07 -7.64
N SER A 115 -7.80 22.24 -6.51
CA SER A 115 -6.81 21.29 -6.03
C SER A 115 -6.72 21.34 -4.50
N ILE A 116 -6.47 20.18 -3.88
CA ILE A 116 -6.21 20.07 -2.45
C ILE A 116 -5.07 19.09 -2.20
N ASP A 117 -4.17 19.46 -1.29
CA ASP A 117 -3.07 18.61 -0.82
C ASP A 117 -2.95 18.77 0.70
N TRP A 118 -3.44 17.78 1.44
CA TRP A 118 -3.43 17.79 2.90
C TRP A 118 -2.02 17.74 3.51
N ARG A 119 -1.01 17.30 2.75
CA ARG A 119 0.40 17.35 3.18
C ARG A 119 0.85 18.79 3.34
N LYS A 120 0.49 19.67 2.39
CA LYS A 120 0.78 21.12 2.45
C LYS A 120 0.04 21.83 3.59
N LYS A 121 -1.04 21.22 4.11
CA LYS A 121 -1.77 21.69 5.28
C LYS A 121 -1.23 21.09 6.60
N GLY A 122 -0.18 20.26 6.54
CA GLY A 122 0.42 19.64 7.72
C GLY A 122 -0.47 18.60 8.40
N ALA A 123 -1.41 17.99 7.66
CA ALA A 123 -2.39 17.01 8.17
C ALA A 123 -2.06 15.57 7.77
N VAL A 124 -0.81 15.29 7.39
CA VAL A 124 -0.36 13.97 6.97
C VAL A 124 0.98 13.70 7.62
N THR A 125 1.12 12.54 8.27
CA THR A 125 2.38 12.04 8.85
C THR A 125 3.35 11.57 7.74
N ASN A 126 4.54 11.12 8.14
CA ASN A 126 5.47 10.52 7.18
C ASN A 126 4.89 9.21 6.62
N VAL A 127 5.26 8.87 5.39
CA VAL A 127 4.90 7.56 4.80
C VAL A 127 5.49 6.45 5.67
N LYS A 128 4.65 5.49 6.05
CA LYS A 128 5.01 4.31 6.85
C LYS A 128 5.03 3.06 5.97
N ASP A 129 5.64 1.97 6.45
CA ASP A 129 5.75 0.69 5.74
C ASP A 129 5.05 -0.43 6.52
N GLN A 130 4.04 -1.06 5.91
CA GLN A 130 3.31 -2.19 6.51
C GLN A 130 4.12 -3.49 6.50
N GLY A 131 5.20 -3.59 5.73
CA GLY A 131 5.98 -4.81 5.58
C GLY A 131 5.16 -5.95 4.96
N SER A 132 5.33 -7.17 5.47
CA SER A 132 4.66 -8.41 4.99
C SER A 132 3.35 -8.73 5.66
N CYS A 133 2.81 -7.79 6.42
CA CYS A 133 1.54 -7.93 7.09
C CYS A 133 0.45 -7.27 6.23
N GLY A 134 -0.69 -7.92 6.05
CA GLY A 134 -1.89 -7.37 5.41
C GLY A 134 -2.58 -6.30 6.26
N ALA A 135 -1.83 -5.40 6.88
CA ALA A 135 -2.33 -4.35 7.78
C ALA A 135 -2.77 -3.07 7.06
N CYS A 136 -2.86 -3.04 5.72
CA CYS A 136 -3.18 -1.81 4.98
C CYS A 136 -4.48 -1.14 5.45
N TRP A 137 -5.44 -1.91 5.94
CA TRP A 137 -6.67 -1.41 6.57
C TRP A 137 -6.40 -0.59 7.83
N SER A 138 -5.45 -1.03 8.66
CA SER A 138 -5.03 -0.32 9.88
C SER A 138 -4.35 0.99 9.52
N PHE A 139 -3.37 0.97 8.61
CA PHE A 139 -2.68 2.17 8.11
C PHE A 139 -3.63 3.19 7.44
N SER A 140 -4.61 2.69 6.68
CA SER A 140 -5.61 3.54 6.04
C SER A 140 -6.52 4.22 7.07
N ALA A 141 -6.93 3.49 8.11
CA ALA A 141 -7.76 4.03 9.19
C ALA A 141 -6.97 5.03 10.05
N THR A 142 -5.76 4.69 10.50
CA THR A 142 -4.91 5.59 11.29
C THR A 142 -4.63 6.87 10.51
N GLY A 143 -4.23 6.78 9.24
CA GLY A 143 -3.96 7.98 8.42
C GLY A 143 -5.17 8.94 8.31
N ALA A 144 -6.39 8.41 8.24
CA ALA A 144 -7.60 9.24 8.26
C ALA A 144 -7.86 9.88 9.64
N ILE A 145 -7.66 9.12 10.73
CA ILE A 145 -7.82 9.61 12.11
C ILE A 145 -6.77 10.68 12.46
N GLU A 146 -5.49 10.43 12.12
CA GLU A 146 -4.38 11.37 12.31
C GLU A 146 -4.70 12.72 11.65
N ALA A 147 -5.21 12.68 10.42
CA ALA A 147 -5.53 13.86 9.65
C ALA A 147 -6.73 14.63 10.22
N ILE A 148 -7.84 13.96 10.54
CA ILE A 148 -9.02 14.65 11.10
C ILE A 148 -8.71 15.20 12.50
N ASN A 149 -7.88 14.52 13.29
CA ASN A 149 -7.40 15.06 14.57
C ASN A 149 -6.61 16.36 14.37
N LYS A 150 -5.71 16.41 13.37
CA LYS A 150 -5.00 17.64 13.03
C LYS A 150 -5.95 18.76 12.60
N ILE A 151 -6.98 18.45 11.80
CA ILE A 151 -7.96 19.43 11.33
C ILE A 151 -8.79 19.97 12.50
N ALA A 152 -9.22 19.11 13.43
CA ALA A 152 -10.10 19.47 14.53
C ALA A 152 -9.36 20.15 15.70
N THR A 153 -8.15 19.70 16.03
CA THR A 153 -7.44 20.12 17.25
C THR A 153 -6.18 20.92 16.98
N GLY A 154 -5.67 20.92 15.74
CA GLY A 154 -4.38 21.49 15.40
C GLY A 154 -3.18 20.59 15.72
N SER A 155 -3.37 19.42 16.33
CA SER A 155 -2.30 18.49 16.69
C SER A 155 -2.19 17.32 15.71
N LEU A 156 -1.02 17.13 15.11
CA LEU A 156 -0.73 15.95 14.28
C LEU A 156 -0.02 14.94 15.17
N VAL A 157 -0.67 13.80 15.41
CA VAL A 157 -0.17 12.74 16.29
C VAL A 157 -0.02 11.49 15.43
N SER A 158 1.11 10.79 15.53
CA SER A 158 1.29 9.50 14.84
C SER A 158 0.63 8.40 15.67
N LEU A 159 -0.35 7.70 15.11
CA LEU A 159 -1.17 6.71 15.81
C LEU A 159 -0.65 5.29 15.59
N SER A 160 -0.96 4.39 16.53
CA SER A 160 -0.51 3.00 16.50
C SER A 160 -1.32 2.14 15.54
N GLU A 161 -0.72 1.76 14.42
CA GLU A 161 -1.31 0.71 13.58
C GLU A 161 -1.34 -0.65 14.27
N GLN A 162 -0.36 -0.91 15.15
CA GLN A 162 -0.21 -2.19 15.84
C GLN A 162 -1.35 -2.45 16.83
N GLU A 163 -1.86 -1.41 17.49
CA GLU A 163 -3.00 -1.54 18.39
C GLU A 163 -4.22 -2.09 17.65
N LEU A 164 -4.54 -1.52 16.49
CA LEU A 164 -5.63 -2.03 15.66
C LEU A 164 -5.34 -3.46 15.20
N VAL A 165 -4.14 -3.73 14.68
CA VAL A 165 -3.74 -5.08 14.24
C VAL A 165 -3.92 -6.12 15.35
N GLU A 166 -3.58 -5.80 16.59
CA GLU A 166 -3.62 -6.76 17.70
C GLU A 166 -4.96 -6.83 18.43
N CYS A 167 -5.70 -5.72 18.51
CA CYS A 167 -6.86 -5.57 19.38
C CYS A 167 -8.21 -5.52 18.65
N ASP A 168 -8.26 -5.04 17.41
CA ASP A 168 -9.47 -5.10 16.59
C ASP A 168 -9.63 -6.49 15.96
N ARG A 169 -10.15 -7.43 16.75
CA ARG A 169 -10.28 -8.85 16.40
C ARG A 169 -11.72 -9.33 16.25
N SER A 170 -12.71 -8.45 16.39
CA SER A 170 -14.12 -8.83 16.28
C SER A 170 -14.53 -9.13 14.84
N PHE A 171 -14.02 -8.36 13.89
CA PHE A 171 -14.31 -8.50 12.45
C PHE A 171 -13.07 -8.37 11.56
N ASN A 172 -11.98 -7.83 12.10
CA ASN A 172 -10.68 -7.77 11.45
C ASN A 172 -9.77 -8.91 11.91
N SER A 173 -8.81 -9.28 11.06
CA SER A 173 -7.98 -10.46 11.21
C SER A 173 -6.48 -10.12 11.27
N GLY A 174 -6.12 -8.92 11.72
CA GLY A 174 -4.73 -8.48 11.84
C GLY A 174 -4.00 -8.52 10.51
N CYS A 175 -2.94 -9.33 10.42
CA CYS A 175 -2.15 -9.47 9.19
C CYS A 175 -2.85 -10.24 8.07
N GLU A 176 -3.91 -10.99 8.37
CA GLU A 176 -4.74 -11.65 7.35
C GLU A 176 -5.79 -10.70 6.72
N GLY A 177 -5.78 -9.44 7.16
CA GLY A 177 -6.55 -8.37 6.56
C GLY A 177 -7.75 -7.89 7.38
N GLY A 178 -8.40 -6.85 6.86
CA GLY A 178 -9.47 -6.16 7.55
C GLY A 178 -10.11 -5.05 6.73
N LEU A 179 -10.99 -4.29 7.37
CA LEU A 179 -11.71 -3.12 6.86
C LEU A 179 -11.56 -1.94 7.81
N MET A 180 -11.43 -0.75 7.23
CA MET A 180 -11.25 0.51 7.94
C MET A 180 -12.47 0.84 8.83
N ASP A 181 -13.68 0.51 8.40
CA ASP A 181 -14.92 0.77 9.17
C ASP A 181 -14.91 0.07 10.53
N TYR A 182 -14.42 -1.17 10.58
CA TYR A 182 -14.28 -1.90 11.83
C TYR A 182 -13.20 -1.30 12.71
N ALA A 183 -12.12 -0.79 12.12
CA ALA A 183 -11.10 -0.04 12.85
C ALA A 183 -11.67 1.25 13.45
N PHE A 184 -12.42 2.04 12.68
CA PHE A 184 -13.09 3.23 13.19
C PHE A 184 -14.06 2.89 14.32
N LYS A 185 -14.88 1.85 14.14
CA LYS A 185 -15.80 1.36 15.16
C LYS A 185 -15.07 0.88 16.41
N PHE A 186 -13.93 0.21 16.26
CA PHE A 186 -13.08 -0.19 17.37
C PHE A 186 -12.60 1.03 18.15
N VAL A 187 -12.04 2.05 17.48
CA VAL A 187 -11.56 3.28 18.15
C VAL A 187 -12.68 4.00 18.90
N ILE A 188 -13.89 4.08 18.32
CA ILE A 188 -15.07 4.65 18.99
C ILE A 188 -15.41 3.86 20.25
N ASN A 189 -15.52 2.52 20.15
CA ASN A 189 -15.92 1.67 21.26
C ASN A 189 -14.86 1.56 22.35
N ASN A 190 -13.59 1.60 21.98
CA ASN A 190 -12.46 1.60 22.90
C ASN A 190 -12.29 2.98 23.58
N ASN A 191 -12.99 4.01 23.09
CA ASN A 191 -12.87 5.39 23.55
C ASN A 191 -11.48 5.98 23.26
N GLY A 192 -10.86 5.55 22.16
CA GLY A 192 -9.62 6.09 21.62
C GLY A 192 -8.63 5.05 21.13
N ILE A 193 -7.48 5.55 20.71
CA ILE A 193 -6.33 4.81 20.19
C ILE A 193 -5.03 5.44 20.69
N ASP A 194 -4.00 4.63 20.90
CA ASP A 194 -2.68 5.00 21.39
C ASP A 194 -1.77 5.50 20.25
N THR A 195 -0.59 6.00 20.59
CA THR A 195 0.38 6.52 19.61
C THR A 195 1.37 5.47 19.13
N GLU A 196 1.95 5.68 17.95
CA GLU A 196 2.99 4.81 17.38
C GLU A 196 4.23 4.72 18.28
N GLU A 197 4.62 5.80 18.96
CA GLU A 197 5.75 5.79 19.90
C GLU A 197 5.53 4.79 21.03
N ASP A 198 4.27 4.66 21.45
CA ASP A 198 3.88 4.06 22.70
C ASP A 198 3.38 2.62 22.52
N TYR A 199 2.92 2.30 21.31
CA TYR A 199 2.61 0.95 20.85
C TYR A 199 3.14 0.74 19.40
N PRO A 200 4.46 0.54 19.22
CA PRO A 200 5.09 0.54 17.90
C PRO A 200 4.65 -0.60 16.99
N TYR A 201 4.65 -0.32 15.69
CA TYR A 201 4.40 -1.29 14.63
C TYR A 201 5.48 -2.36 14.53
N ARG A 202 5.05 -3.61 14.33
CA ARG A 202 5.92 -4.80 14.31
C ARG A 202 5.79 -5.65 13.06
N ALA A 203 4.91 -5.27 12.12
CA ALA A 203 4.66 -6.03 10.89
C ALA A 203 4.31 -7.51 11.09
N GLN A 204 3.67 -7.83 12.22
CA GLN A 204 3.23 -9.19 12.55
C GLN A 204 2.05 -9.14 13.51
N ASP A 205 1.32 -10.25 13.59
CA ASP A 205 0.33 -10.46 14.63
C ASP A 205 0.96 -10.60 16.01
N GLY A 206 0.14 -10.31 17.02
CA GLY A 206 0.48 -10.44 18.42
C GLY A 206 -0.76 -10.42 19.29
N THR A 207 -0.54 -10.53 20.60
CA THR A 207 -1.61 -10.44 21.58
C THR A 207 -1.89 -9.00 21.95
N CYS A 208 -3.16 -8.59 21.90
CA CYS A 208 -3.60 -7.29 22.36
C CYS A 208 -3.12 -6.96 23.78
N LYS A 209 -2.37 -5.87 23.92
CA LYS A 209 -1.88 -5.38 25.20
C LYS A 209 -2.97 -4.57 25.89
N LYS A 210 -3.82 -5.23 26.69
CA LYS A 210 -4.94 -4.57 27.40
C LYS A 210 -4.58 -3.36 28.25
N GLU A 211 -3.36 -3.29 28.78
CA GLU A 211 -2.90 -2.12 29.53
C GLU A 211 -2.68 -0.89 28.63
N LYS A 212 -2.35 -1.10 27.35
CA LYS A 212 -2.20 -0.04 26.33
C LYS A 212 -3.56 0.49 25.89
N LEU A 213 -4.60 -0.34 25.87
CA LEU A 213 -5.98 0.07 25.58
C LEU A 213 -6.55 1.10 26.58
N LYS A 214 -5.89 1.36 27.72
CA LYS A 214 -6.34 2.38 28.67
C LYS A 214 -5.80 3.77 28.31
N ARG A 215 -4.92 3.88 27.31
CA ARG A 215 -4.31 5.13 26.86
C ARG A 215 -4.96 5.56 25.57
N HIS A 216 -5.61 6.71 25.62
CA HIS A 216 -6.35 7.25 24.50
C HIS A 216 -5.70 8.57 24.09
N ALA A 217 -4.83 8.50 23.08
CA ALA A 217 -4.16 9.68 22.54
C ALA A 217 -5.10 10.49 21.65
N VAL A 218 -5.92 9.80 20.85
CA VAL A 218 -6.92 10.41 19.96
C VAL A 218 -8.22 9.62 20.01
N THR A 219 -9.35 10.32 19.92
CA THR A 219 -10.69 9.77 19.80
C THR A 219 -11.37 10.26 18.53
N ILE A 220 -12.35 9.50 18.03
CA ILE A 220 -13.27 9.95 16.97
C ILE A 220 -14.70 9.69 17.43
N ASP A 221 -15.64 10.53 16.99
CA ASP A 221 -17.04 10.43 17.42
C ASP A 221 -17.85 9.49 16.52
N LYS A 222 -17.50 9.42 15.24
CA LYS A 222 -18.22 8.66 14.21
C LYS A 222 -17.38 8.46 12.95
N TYR A 223 -17.82 7.56 12.09
CA TYR A 223 -17.40 7.47 10.69
C TYR A 223 -18.63 7.51 9.77
N VAL A 224 -18.42 7.80 8.49
CA VAL A 224 -19.48 7.88 7.47
C VAL A 224 -18.93 7.33 6.16
N ASP A 225 -19.72 6.47 5.52
CA ASP A 225 -19.39 5.94 4.20
C ASP A 225 -19.70 6.97 3.11
N VAL A 226 -18.72 7.23 2.26
CA VAL A 226 -18.97 7.90 0.98
C VAL A 226 -19.68 6.92 0.06
N PRO A 227 -20.80 7.31 -0.59
CA PRO A 227 -21.50 6.40 -1.48
C PRO A 227 -20.58 5.81 -2.56
N PRO A 228 -20.59 4.48 -2.75
CA PRO A 228 -19.71 3.81 -3.70
C PRO A 228 -19.99 4.27 -5.13
N ASN A 229 -18.96 4.26 -5.97
CA ASN A 229 -18.99 4.65 -7.38
C ASN A 229 -19.46 6.10 -7.61
N ASN A 230 -19.23 6.99 -6.64
CA ASN A 230 -19.63 8.39 -6.71
C ASN A 230 -18.43 9.33 -6.54
N GLU A 231 -17.69 9.54 -7.63
CA GLU A 231 -16.50 10.40 -7.66
C GLU A 231 -16.79 11.82 -7.16
N LYS A 232 -17.97 12.38 -7.46
CA LYS A 232 -18.35 13.72 -6.99
C LYS A 232 -18.47 13.79 -5.46
N GLN A 233 -19.06 12.77 -4.83
CA GLN A 233 -19.13 12.72 -3.37
C GLN A 233 -17.78 12.41 -2.74
N LEU A 234 -16.95 11.59 -3.38
CA LEU A 234 -15.57 11.38 -2.93
C LEU A 234 -14.77 12.68 -2.99
N LEU A 235 -14.89 13.45 -4.07
CA LEU A 235 -14.25 14.75 -4.22
C LEU A 235 -14.70 15.73 -3.11
N GLN A 236 -15.99 15.76 -2.79
CA GLN A 236 -16.52 16.56 -1.69
C GLN A 236 -15.94 16.14 -0.32
N ALA A 237 -15.88 14.83 -0.07
CA ALA A 237 -15.31 14.31 1.17
C ALA A 237 -13.81 14.64 1.31
N VAL A 238 -13.03 14.41 0.24
CA VAL A 238 -11.60 14.72 0.20
C VAL A 238 -11.31 16.21 0.37
N ALA A 239 -12.19 17.08 -0.11
CA ALA A 239 -12.09 18.53 0.09
C ALA A 239 -12.25 18.93 1.57
N ALA A 240 -12.99 18.13 2.36
CA ALA A 240 -13.21 18.37 3.79
C ALA A 240 -12.12 17.76 4.68
N GLN A 241 -11.64 16.55 4.37
CA GLN A 241 -10.61 15.83 5.12
C GLN A 241 -10.04 14.65 4.31
N PRO A 242 -8.88 14.07 4.67
CA PRO A 242 -8.44 12.80 4.11
C PRO A 242 -9.44 11.66 4.34
N VAL A 243 -9.57 10.78 3.35
CA VAL A 243 -10.56 9.70 3.29
C VAL A 243 -9.85 8.37 3.08
N SER A 244 -10.20 7.35 3.86
CA SER A 244 -9.78 5.97 3.62
C SER A 244 -10.48 5.41 2.38
N VAL A 245 -9.73 4.84 1.44
CA VAL A 245 -10.26 4.28 0.19
C VAL A 245 -9.72 2.87 -0.06
N GLY A 246 -10.55 2.03 -0.68
CA GLY A 246 -10.14 0.72 -1.21
C GLY A 246 -9.80 0.81 -2.70
N ILE A 247 -8.69 0.19 -3.10
CA ILE A 247 -8.28 0.06 -4.51
C ILE A 247 -7.81 -1.36 -4.81
N CYS A 248 -7.92 -1.78 -6.07
CA CYS A 248 -7.26 -3.00 -6.53
C CYS A 248 -5.76 -2.75 -6.72
N GLY A 249 -4.96 -2.99 -5.67
CA GLY A 249 -3.50 -2.92 -5.73
C GLY A 249 -2.82 -4.17 -6.30
N SER A 250 -3.60 -5.12 -6.84
CA SER A 250 -3.10 -6.45 -7.19
C SER A 250 -2.47 -6.56 -8.58
N GLU A 251 -2.52 -5.49 -9.37
CA GLU A 251 -1.93 -5.47 -10.72
C GLU A 251 -0.40 -5.39 -10.68
N ARG A 252 0.29 -6.08 -11.60
CA ARG A 252 1.76 -6.08 -11.66
C ARG A 252 2.33 -4.68 -11.96
N ALA A 253 1.60 -3.86 -12.71
CA ALA A 253 1.94 -2.46 -12.94
C ALA A 253 1.90 -1.63 -11.64
N PHE A 254 1.01 -1.96 -10.71
CA PHE A 254 0.95 -1.30 -9.40
C PHE A 254 2.18 -1.63 -8.56
N GLN A 255 2.59 -2.91 -8.54
CA GLN A 255 3.80 -3.37 -7.86
C GLN A 255 5.04 -2.57 -8.30
N MET A 256 5.17 -2.26 -9.59
CA MET A 256 6.35 -1.61 -10.18
C MET A 256 6.18 -0.10 -10.43
N TYR A 257 5.11 0.51 -9.93
CA TYR A 257 4.82 1.93 -10.18
C TYR A 257 5.96 2.84 -9.71
N SER A 258 6.21 3.91 -10.48
CA SER A 258 7.22 4.93 -10.18
C SER A 258 6.62 6.34 -10.12
N LYS A 259 6.04 6.80 -11.24
CA LYS A 259 5.48 8.16 -11.38
C LYS A 259 4.51 8.25 -12.54
N GLY A 260 3.76 9.35 -12.58
CA GLY A 260 2.76 9.64 -13.62
C GLY A 260 1.33 9.31 -13.16
N MET A 261 0.36 9.44 -14.05
CA MET A 261 -1.05 9.22 -13.73
C MET A 261 -1.47 7.81 -14.14
N GLY A 262 -1.94 6.99 -13.20
CA GLY A 262 -2.50 5.68 -13.53
C GLY A 262 -3.84 5.84 -14.25
N GLN A 263 -3.92 5.43 -15.51
CA GLN A 263 -5.16 5.54 -16.32
C GLN A 263 -6.18 4.42 -16.06
N LYS A 264 -5.75 3.31 -15.44
CA LYS A 264 -6.59 2.12 -15.23
C LYS A 264 -6.35 1.54 -13.84
N MET A 265 -6.69 2.32 -12.83
CA MET A 265 -6.91 1.78 -11.50
C MET A 265 -8.41 1.68 -11.34
N GLU A 266 -8.96 0.50 -11.60
CA GLU A 266 -10.35 0.22 -11.26
C GLU A 266 -10.49 0.40 -9.76
N TRP A 267 -11.12 1.50 -9.36
CA TRP A 267 -11.51 1.73 -7.99
C TRP A 267 -12.47 0.61 -7.63
N ILE A 268 -12.11 -0.22 -6.65
CA ILE A 268 -13.10 -1.08 -6.00
C ILE A 268 -13.88 -0.14 -5.06
N THR A 269 -14.69 0.74 -5.64
CA THR A 269 -15.70 1.47 -4.89
C THR A 269 -16.90 0.56 -4.76
N GLY A 270 -16.80 -0.39 -3.84
CA GLY A 270 -17.80 -1.43 -3.65
C GLY A 270 -17.18 -2.67 -3.02
N LEU A 271 -16.69 -2.51 -1.80
CA LEU A 271 -16.88 -3.54 -0.79
C LEU A 271 -17.84 -2.92 0.21
#